data_AF-A0A5C3KK06-F1
#
_entry.id   AF-A0A5C3KK06-F1
#
_cell.length_a   1.000
_cell.length_b   1.000
_cell.length_c   1.000
_cell.angle_alpha   90.00
_cell.angle_beta   90.00
_cell.angle_gamma   90.00
#
_symmetry.space_group_name_H-M   'P 1'
#
loop_
_entity.id
_entity.type
_entity.pdbx_description
1 polymer ?
#
loop_
_entity_poly.entity_id
_entity_poly.type
_entity_poly.pdbx_seq_one_letter_code
_entity_poly.pdbx_strand_id
1 'polypeptide(L)'
;MRRLTLHASALNNDEYDGYTRSLKELAEVDGEAGGDDSDEYFERLGIGVREVRAWLRGRYPALGPQTIDSILKFFSASLRQGDTLTGGQFFAVLRLVTHVQQGKELDRDLAFVQGACCFSCSFLG
;
A
#
# COMPACT_ATOMS: atom_id res chain seq x y z
N MET A 1 -13.91 -12.77 -1.37
CA MET A 1 -13.29 -11.67 -0.61
C MET A 1 -12.43 -10.90 -1.60
N ARG A 2 -12.72 -9.61 -1.85
CA ARG A 2 -12.00 -8.81 -2.86
C ARG A 2 -10.64 -8.37 -2.32
N ARG A 3 -9.59 -8.42 -3.15
CA ARG A 3 -8.23 -7.98 -2.79
C ARG A 3 -8.21 -6.45 -2.60
N LEU A 4 -7.66 -6.00 -1.47
CA LEU A 4 -7.41 -4.58 -1.16
C LEU A 4 -6.12 -4.15 -1.87
N THR A 5 -6.20 -3.82 -3.15
CA THR A 5 -5.06 -3.38 -3.95
C THR A 5 -5.36 -2.01 -4.55
N LEU A 6 -4.50 -1.03 -4.26
CA LEU A 6 -4.56 0.29 -4.85
C LEU A 6 -3.67 0.30 -6.09
N HIS A 7 -4.22 0.69 -7.23
CA HIS A 7 -3.47 0.80 -8.49
C HIS A 7 -2.82 2.19 -8.62
N ALA A 8 -1.70 2.32 -9.35
CA ALA A 8 -1.05 3.61 -9.61
C ALA A 8 -2.02 4.66 -10.19
N SER A 9 -2.93 4.23 -11.06
CA SER A 9 -3.95 5.09 -11.68
C SER A 9 -4.99 5.66 -10.71
N ALA A 10 -5.08 5.14 -9.47
CA ALA A 10 -5.95 5.68 -8.42
C ALA A 10 -5.27 6.76 -7.55
N LEU A 11 -3.97 6.98 -7.77
CA LEU A 11 -3.14 7.95 -7.07
C LEU A 11 -3.02 9.22 -7.92
N ASN A 12 -3.02 10.37 -7.25
CA ASN A 12 -2.67 11.62 -7.93
C ASN A 12 -1.14 11.67 -8.15
N ASN A 13 -0.63 12.48 -9.10
CA ASN A 13 0.81 12.52 -9.40
C ASN A 13 1.70 12.77 -8.16
N ASP A 14 1.29 13.66 -7.25
CA ASP A 14 2.04 13.94 -6.01
C ASP A 14 2.04 12.74 -5.04
N GLU A 15 0.92 12.03 -4.93
CA GLU A 15 0.82 10.84 -4.09
C GLU A 15 1.62 9.69 -4.69
N TYR A 16 1.52 9.52 -6.00
CA TYR A 16 2.24 8.50 -6.74
C TYR A 16 3.76 8.66 -6.58
N ASP A 17 4.31 9.87 -6.78
CA ASP A 17 5.75 10.11 -6.65
C ASP A 17 6.23 9.86 -5.20
N GLY A 18 5.50 10.39 -4.21
CA GLY A 18 5.84 10.22 -2.80
C GLY A 18 5.74 8.77 -2.32
N TYR A 19 4.72 8.04 -2.77
CA TYR A 19 4.51 6.64 -2.40
C TYR A 19 5.49 5.72 -3.11
N THR A 20 5.75 5.95 -4.40
CA THR A 20 6.73 5.18 -5.18
C THR A 20 8.13 5.36 -4.62
N ARG A 21 8.51 6.59 -4.26
CA ARG A 21 9.77 6.86 -3.55
C ARG A 21 9.86 6.14 -2.21
N SER A 22 8.79 6.18 -1.41
CA SER A 22 8.74 5.50 -0.11
C SER A 22 8.85 3.98 -0.25
N LEU A 23 8.23 3.44 -1.30
CA LEU A 23 8.28 2.03 -1.63
C LEU A 23 9.67 1.61 -2.13
N LYS A 24 10.35 2.43 -2.94
CA LYS A 24 11.75 2.23 -3.32
C LYS A 24 12.67 2.24 -2.10
N GLU A 25 12.52 3.23 -1.21
CA GLU A 25 13.27 3.28 0.06
C GLU A 25 13.06 2.00 0.90
N LEU A 26 11.86 1.42 0.89
CA LEU A 26 11.56 0.17 1.59
C LEU A 26 12.10 -1.06 0.86
N ALA A 27 11.97 -1.13 -0.47
CA ALA A 27 12.47 -2.23 -1.29
C ALA A 27 14.00 -2.32 -1.28
N GLU A 28 14.69 -1.17 -1.23
CA GLU A 28 16.14 -1.11 -1.02
C GLU A 28 16.55 -1.75 0.31
N VAL A 29 15.75 -1.59 1.36
CA VAL A 29 16.00 -2.21 2.69
C VAL A 29 15.73 -3.71 2.66
N ASP A 30 14.74 -4.17 1.89
CA ASP A 30 14.39 -5.59 1.73
C ASP A 30 15.36 -6.34 0.79
N GLY A 31 16.19 -5.61 0.03
CA GLY A 31 17.19 -6.16 -0.89
C GLY A 31 16.68 -6.37 -2.33
N GLU A 32 15.42 -6.01 -2.60
CA GLU A 32 14.78 -6.08 -3.91
C GLU A 32 15.07 -4.79 -4.72
N ALA A 33 16.36 -4.50 -4.94
CA ALA A 33 16.81 -3.26 -5.57
C ALA A 33 16.81 -3.37 -7.10
N GLY A 34 16.04 -2.50 -7.79
CA GLY A 34 16.34 -2.10 -9.17
C GLY A 34 15.30 -2.39 -10.26
N GLY A 35 13.99 -2.38 -9.94
CA GLY A 35 12.94 -2.43 -10.96
C GLY A 35 12.51 -1.04 -11.48
N ASP A 36 11.96 -1.02 -12.69
CA ASP A 36 11.26 0.13 -13.27
C ASP A 36 10.00 0.46 -12.44
N ASP A 37 9.57 1.73 -12.40
CA ASP A 37 8.37 2.20 -11.68
C ASP A 37 7.06 1.77 -12.38
N SER A 38 7.03 0.56 -12.91
CA SER A 38 5.90 -0.01 -13.64
C SER A 38 4.96 -0.76 -12.69
N ASP A 39 3.66 -0.74 -12.99
CA ASP A 39 2.63 -1.48 -12.23
C ASP A 39 2.97 -2.97 -12.07
N GLU A 40 3.51 -3.60 -13.13
CA GLU A 40 3.95 -5.00 -13.09
C GLU A 40 5.08 -5.24 -12.08
N TYR A 41 5.97 -4.26 -11.88
CA TYR A 41 7.02 -4.36 -10.86
C TYR A 41 6.41 -4.29 -9.46
N PHE A 42 5.49 -3.37 -9.22
CA PHE A 42 4.80 -3.27 -7.93
C PHE A 42 3.94 -4.51 -7.61
N GLU A 43 3.38 -5.17 -8.62
CA GLU A 43 2.66 -6.43 -8.44
C GLU A 43 3.58 -7.62 -8.15
N ARG A 44 4.80 -7.63 -8.70
CA ARG A 44 5.81 -8.67 -8.43
C ARG A 44 6.57 -8.44 -7.13
N LEU A 45 6.65 -7.18 -6.68
CA LEU A 45 7.34 -6.82 -5.46
C LEU A 45 6.61 -7.46 -4.27
N GLY A 46 7.34 -8.24 -3.48
CA GLY A 46 6.79 -8.97 -2.34
C GLY A 46 7.44 -8.52 -1.04
N ILE A 47 6.98 -7.40 -0.48
CA ILE A 47 7.58 -6.82 0.72
C ILE A 47 7.07 -7.54 1.97
N GLY A 48 7.96 -7.94 2.87
CA GLY A 48 7.55 -8.56 4.14
C GLY A 48 6.69 -7.64 5.01
N VAL A 49 5.60 -8.18 5.60
CA VAL A 49 4.74 -7.41 6.52
C VAL A 49 5.52 -6.87 7.73
N ARG A 50 6.60 -7.56 8.16
CA ARG A 50 7.41 -7.12 9.31
C ARG A 50 8.24 -5.89 8.97
N GLU A 51 8.75 -5.83 7.76
CA GLU A 51 9.55 -4.76 7.20
C GLU A 51 8.66 -3.54 7.01
N VAL A 52 7.48 -3.70 6.40
CA VAL A 52 6.45 -2.65 6.33
C VAL A 52 6.10 -2.12 7.73
N ARG A 53 5.87 -3.01 8.69
CA ARG A 53 5.54 -2.62 10.08
C ARG A 53 6.67 -1.85 10.76
N ALA A 54 7.91 -2.31 10.62
CA ALA A 54 9.09 -1.66 11.20
C ALA A 54 9.32 -0.30 10.55
N TRP A 55 9.21 -0.23 9.22
CA TRP A 55 9.35 1.00 8.46
C TRP A 55 8.28 2.04 8.83
N LEU A 56 7.00 1.63 8.92
CA LEU A 56 5.91 2.51 9.34
C LEU A 56 6.11 3.06 10.76
N ARG A 57 6.62 2.23 11.68
CA ARG A 57 6.94 2.69 13.05
C ARG A 57 8.09 3.71 13.07
N GLY A 58 9.08 3.55 12.20
CA GLY A 58 10.18 4.51 12.07
C GLY A 58 9.75 5.82 11.41
N ARG A 59 8.90 5.74 10.39
CA ARG A 59 8.42 6.89 9.60
C ARG A 59 7.34 7.70 10.33
N TYR A 60 6.45 7.02 11.06
CA TYR A 60 5.32 7.62 11.76
C TYR A 60 5.33 7.29 13.25
N PRO A 61 6.30 7.78 14.04
CA PRO A 61 6.35 7.54 15.48
C PRO A 61 5.15 8.17 16.23
N ALA A 62 4.49 9.16 15.61
CA ALA A 62 3.26 9.76 16.12
C ALA A 62 2.06 8.81 16.06
N LEU A 63 2.09 7.82 15.16
CA LEU A 63 1.06 6.80 15.09
C LEU A 63 1.37 5.71 16.11
N GLY A 64 0.44 5.49 17.04
CA GLY A 64 0.56 4.42 18.01
C GLY A 64 0.75 3.06 17.33
N PRO A 65 1.59 2.17 17.89
CA PRO A 65 1.86 0.86 17.29
C PRO A 65 0.59 0.02 17.08
N GLN A 66 -0.42 0.22 17.93
CA GLN A 66 -1.73 -0.44 17.82
C GLN A 66 -2.50 -0.05 16.55
N THR A 67 -2.35 1.20 16.09
CA THR A 67 -3.02 1.67 14.88
C THR A 67 -2.37 1.07 13.64
N ILE A 68 -1.04 1.04 13.60
CA ILE A 68 -0.28 0.39 12.53
C ILE A 68 -0.63 -1.10 12.44
N ASP A 69 -0.67 -1.79 13.59
CA ASP A 69 -1.07 -3.21 13.65
C ASP A 69 -2.54 -3.40 13.19
N SER A 70 -3.44 -2.47 13.50
CA SER A 70 -4.84 -2.50 13.01
C SER A 70 -4.92 -2.30 11.50
N ILE A 71 -4.13 -1.38 10.93
CA ILE A 71 -4.07 -1.15 9.48
C ILE A 71 -3.60 -2.42 8.77
N LEU A 72 -2.49 -3.00 9.23
CA LEU A 72 -1.93 -4.21 8.62
C LEU A 72 -2.88 -5.42 8.72
N LYS A 73 -3.68 -5.51 9.80
CA LYS A 73 -4.71 -6.56 9.95
C LYS A 73 -5.78 -6.56 8.86
N PHE A 74 -6.04 -5.42 8.20
CA PHE A 74 -6.96 -5.40 7.06
C PHE A 74 -6.40 -6.14 5.84
N PHE A 75 -5.08 -6.21 5.69
CA PHE A 75 -4.41 -6.86 4.57
C PHE A 75 -3.96 -8.28 4.92
N SER A 76 -3.36 -8.46 6.10
CA SER A 76 -3.03 -9.77 6.66
C SER A 76 -3.62 -9.89 8.07
N ALA A 77 -4.69 -10.68 8.20
CA ALA A 77 -5.31 -10.96 9.49
C ALA A 77 -4.38 -11.68 10.49
N SER A 78 -3.33 -12.33 9.98
CA SER A 78 -2.43 -13.17 10.77
C SER A 78 -1.06 -12.53 11.05
N LEU A 79 -0.69 -11.47 10.30
CA LEU A 79 0.61 -10.78 10.39
C LEU A 79 1.77 -11.78 10.48
N ARG A 80 1.66 -12.91 9.77
CA ARG A 80 2.64 -13.99 9.91
C ARG A 80 3.94 -13.58 9.24
N GLN A 81 5.04 -14.15 9.73
CA GLN A 81 6.39 -13.87 9.27
C GLN A 81 6.64 -14.23 7.79
N GLY A 82 5.70 -14.93 7.14
CA GLY A 82 5.72 -15.22 5.70
C GLY A 82 4.63 -14.52 4.89
N ASP A 83 3.85 -13.61 5.50
CA ASP A 83 2.94 -12.76 4.73
C ASP A 83 3.75 -11.64 4.08
N THR A 84 3.60 -11.54 2.77
CA THR A 84 4.15 -10.46 1.95
C THR A 84 3.03 -9.58 1.43
N LEU A 85 3.33 -8.29 1.28
CA LEU A 85 2.45 -7.30 0.68
C LEU A 85 3.01 -6.91 -0.68
N THR A 86 2.13 -6.79 -1.67
CA THR A 86 2.50 -6.20 -2.95
C THR A 86 2.59 -4.69 -2.86
N GLY A 87 3.24 -4.04 -3.82
CA GLY A 87 3.36 -2.57 -3.84
C GLY A 87 2.00 -1.87 -3.85
N GLY A 88 1.03 -2.41 -4.59
CA GLY A 88 -0.35 -1.90 -4.57
C GLY A 88 -1.05 -2.03 -3.21
N GLN A 89 -0.71 -3.05 -2.41
CA GLN A 89 -1.20 -3.15 -1.03
C GLN A 89 -0.48 -2.16 -0.11
N PHE A 90 0.82 -1.95 -0.30
CA PHE A 90 1.59 -0.96 0.44
C PHE A 90 1.07 0.47 0.20
N PHE A 91 0.70 0.82 -1.03
CA PHE A 91 0.08 2.12 -1.32
C PHE A 91 -1.26 2.31 -0.60
N ALA A 92 -2.06 1.25 -0.53
CA ALA A 92 -3.30 1.28 0.25
C ALA A 92 -3.03 1.51 1.75
N VAL A 93 -1.98 0.89 2.30
CA VAL A 93 -1.53 1.11 3.69
C VAL A 93 -1.08 2.55 3.91
N LEU A 94 -0.26 3.13 3.03
CA LEU A 94 0.19 4.52 3.13
C LEU A 94 -0.98 5.50 3.13
N ARG A 95 -1.97 5.29 2.25
CA ARG A 95 -3.16 6.13 2.18
C ARG A 95 -3.96 6.14 3.48
N LEU A 96 -4.10 4.98 4.13
CA LEU A 96 -4.73 4.85 5.46
C LEU A 96 -3.90 5.54 6.54
N VAL A 97 -2.58 5.36 6.51
CA VAL A 97 -1.64 5.97 7.46
C VAL A 97 -1.70 7.50 7.38
N THR A 98 -1.68 8.08 6.18
CA THR A 98 -1.84 9.53 5.97
C THR A 98 -3.20 10.02 6.47
N HIS A 99 -4.28 9.25 6.26
CA HIS A 99 -5.61 9.60 6.78
C HIS A 99 -5.65 9.66 8.30
N VAL A 100 -5.13 8.63 8.97
CA VAL A 100 -5.07 8.59 10.44
C VAL A 100 -4.14 9.70 10.96
N GLN A 101 -3.03 9.98 10.28
CA GLN A 101 -2.13 11.07 10.63
C GLN A 101 -2.81 12.45 10.56
N GLN A 102 -3.76 12.64 9.64
CA GLN A 102 -4.61 13.84 9.55
C GLN A 102 -5.68 13.90 10.65
N GLY A 103 -5.76 12.91 11.54
CA GLY A 103 -6.76 12.83 12.60
C GLY A 103 -8.13 12.33 12.11
N LYS A 104 -8.19 11.73 10.91
CA LYS A 104 -9.43 11.14 10.38
C LYS A 104 -9.58 9.70 10.85
N GLU A 105 -10.82 9.21 10.83
CA GLU A 105 -11.11 7.82 11.18
C GLU A 105 -10.52 6.85 10.14
N LEU A 106 -10.16 5.66 10.61
CA LEU A 106 -9.55 4.63 9.78
C LEU A 106 -10.63 4.00 8.91
N ASP A 107 -10.73 4.45 7.66
CA ASP A 107 -11.72 3.96 6.70
C ASP A 107 -11.08 3.02 5.68
N ARG A 108 -11.41 1.73 5.78
CA ARG A 108 -10.93 0.68 4.85
C ARG A 108 -11.37 0.91 3.41
N ASP A 109 -12.44 1.67 3.18
CA ASP A 109 -12.97 1.96 1.84
C ASP A 109 -12.01 2.87 1.07
N LEU A 110 -11.20 3.69 1.76
CA LEU A 110 -10.15 4.52 1.14
C LEU A 110 -8.97 3.72 0.59
N ALA A 111 -8.69 2.57 1.22
CA ALA A 111 -7.75 1.58 0.69
C ALA A 111 -8.34 0.79 -0.49
N PHE A 112 -9.65 0.93 -0.72
CA PHE A 112 -10.42 0.25 -1.74
C PHE A 112 -10.67 1.16 -2.94
N VAL A 113 -9.61 1.54 -3.66
CA VAL A 113 -9.77 2.20 -4.98
C VAL A 113 -9.31 1.22 -6.04
N GLN A 114 -10.23 0.37 -6.51
CA GLN A 114 -10.16 -0.08 -7.90
C GLN A 114 -10.17 1.20 -8.73
N GLY A 115 -9.10 1.43 -9.50
CA GLY A 115 -8.99 2.59 -10.38
C GLY A 115 -10.35 2.86 -11.02
N ALA A 116 -10.89 4.05 -10.78
CA ALA A 116 -12.06 4.49 -11.52
C ALA A 116 -11.68 4.39 -13.01
N CYS A 117 -12.41 3.54 -13.72
CA CYS A 117 -12.23 3.15 -15.14
C CYS A 117 -11.07 2.15 -15.37
N CYS A 118 -11.36 0.86 -15.53
CA CYS A 118 -11.94 0.36 -16.77
C CYS A 118 -13.31 -0.32 -16.56
N PHE A 119 -14.35 0.51 -16.56
CA PHE A 119 -15.67 0.12 -17.06
C PHE A 119 -16.03 1.13 -18.15
N SER A 120 -15.26 1.12 -19.24
CA SER A 120 -15.72 1.74 -20.48
C SER A 120 -15.81 0.66 -21.56
N CYS A 121 -17.05 0.28 -21.81
CA CYS A 121 -17.56 -0.41 -23.00
C CYS A 121 -16.99 -1.77 -23.38
N SER A 122 -17.47 -2.82 -22.71
CA SER A 122 -17.92 -4.02 -23.43
C SER A 122 -19.40 -3.84 -23.76
N PHE A 123 -19.74 -3.19 -24.89
CA PHE A 123 -20.93 -3.52 -25.71
C PHE A 123 -20.95 -2.69 -27.01
N LEU A 124 -20.23 -3.18 -28.04
CA LEU A 124 -20.65 -2.94 -29.42
C LEU A 124 -20.33 -4.22 -30.21
N GLY A 125 -21.39 -4.89 -30.67
CA GLY A 125 -21.34 -6.16 -31.40
C GLY A 125 -22.61 -6.96 -31.19
#